data_AF-A0A2S6S8X3-F1
#
_entry.id   AF-A0A2S6S8X3-F1
#
_cell.length_a   1.000
_cell.length_b   1.000
_cell.length_c   1.000
_cell.angle_alpha   90.00
_cell.angle_beta   90.00
_cell.angle_gamma   90.00
#
_symmetry.space_group_name_H-M   'P 1'
#
loop_
_entity.id
_entity.type
_entity.pdbx_description
1 polymer ?
#
loop_
_entity_poly.entity_id
_entity_poly.type
_entity_poly.pdbx_seq_one_letter_code
_entity_poly.pdbx_strand_id
1 'polypeptide(L)'
;MNNYKELKKLIDYFISSLKKNVKDVDVDNEKVSSQKIIQLIQLFEKKISESKFFQLDSKNEIARNKLPHRRKGYTQKASINNHKVYLRTGEYMNGTLGEIFIDMHKEGAAFRSLMNNFAIAVSIGLQYGVPLEEFVEAFTFTKFDPCGEVKGNTEIKFSTSILDYIFKELAISYLGRDDFSNFEKDDSTELLP
;
A
#
# COMPACT_ATOMS: atom_id res chain seq x y z
N MET A 1 -11.21 19.28 -1.96
CA MET A 1 -11.89 19.85 -3.15
C MET A 1 -10.97 20.66 -4.09
N ASN A 2 -9.75 21.05 -3.69
CA ASN A 2 -8.78 21.76 -4.55
C ASN A 2 -8.03 20.85 -5.54
N ASN A 3 -7.51 19.70 -5.10
CA ASN A 3 -6.64 18.84 -5.92
C ASN A 3 -7.34 18.27 -7.17
N TYR A 4 -8.62 17.89 -7.08
CA TYR A 4 -9.37 17.39 -8.24
C TYR A 4 -9.59 18.48 -9.30
N LYS A 5 -9.84 19.73 -8.90
CA LYS A 5 -10.02 20.85 -9.84
C LYS A 5 -8.71 21.21 -10.55
N GLU A 6 -7.59 21.13 -9.85
CA GLU A 6 -6.26 21.34 -10.44
C GLU A 6 -5.87 20.20 -11.37
N LEU A 7 -6.08 18.95 -10.95
CA LEU A 7 -5.85 17.77 -11.80
C LEU A 7 -6.72 17.81 -13.05
N LYS A 8 -8.00 18.16 -12.91
CA LYS A 8 -8.91 18.31 -14.05
C LYS A 8 -8.45 19.41 -15.01
N LYS A 9 -8.01 20.57 -14.52
CA LYS A 9 -7.43 21.64 -15.35
C LYS A 9 -6.17 21.19 -16.09
N LEU A 10 -5.30 20.41 -15.44
CA LEU A 10 -4.10 19.84 -16.06
C LEU A 10 -4.47 18.88 -17.20
N ILE A 11 -5.43 17.98 -16.96
CA ILE A 11 -5.93 17.01 -17.93
C ILE A 11 -6.61 17.73 -19.11
N ASP A 12 -7.46 18.72 -18.85
CA ASP A 12 -8.17 19.48 -19.88
C ASP A 12 -7.18 20.28 -20.75
N TYR A 13 -6.17 20.90 -20.13
CA TYR A 13 -5.05 21.54 -20.83
C TYR A 13 -4.29 20.54 -21.72
N PHE A 14 -4.00 19.34 -21.19
CA PHE A 14 -3.29 18.29 -21.91
C PHE A 14 -4.07 17.81 -23.14
N ILE A 15 -5.37 17.51 -22.98
CA ILE A 15 -6.25 17.09 -24.07
C ILE A 15 -6.34 18.17 -25.14
N SER A 16 -6.45 19.45 -24.74
CA SER A 16 -6.48 20.57 -25.69
C SER A 16 -5.16 20.72 -26.47
N SER A 17 -4.02 20.52 -25.80
CA SER A 17 -2.70 20.61 -26.42
C SER A 17 -2.46 19.46 -27.40
N LEU A 18 -2.85 18.22 -27.04
CA LEU A 18 -2.79 17.08 -27.95
C LEU A 18 -3.65 17.29 -29.19
N LYS A 19 -4.91 17.70 -29.03
CA LYS A 19 -5.83 17.93 -30.15
C LYS A 19 -5.34 19.02 -31.11
N LYS A 20 -4.62 20.02 -30.63
CA LYS A 20 -4.05 21.08 -31.48
C LYS A 20 -2.88 20.53 -32.30
N ASN A 21 -1.94 19.85 -31.66
CA ASN A 21 -0.70 19.45 -32.33
C ASN A 21 -0.83 18.16 -33.16
N VAL A 22 -1.81 17.28 -32.85
CA VAL A 22 -2.10 16.08 -33.66
C VAL A 22 -2.77 16.44 -34.99
N LYS A 23 -3.50 17.57 -35.08
CA LYS A 23 -4.12 18.04 -36.33
C LYS A 23 -3.09 18.51 -37.38
N ASP A 24 -1.89 18.89 -36.94
CA ASP A 24 -0.79 19.34 -37.80
C ASP A 24 0.21 18.21 -38.16
N VAL A 25 -0.14 16.95 -37.89
CA VAL A 25 0.65 15.77 -38.24
C VAL A 25 0.24 15.28 -39.63
N ASP A 26 1.15 15.43 -40.59
CA ASP A 26 0.97 14.95 -41.96
C ASP A 26 1.23 13.44 -41.99
N VAL A 27 0.19 12.64 -42.25
CA VAL A 27 0.23 11.17 -42.12
C VAL A 27 1.08 10.52 -43.20
N ASP A 28 1.31 11.22 -44.32
CA ASP A 28 2.02 10.70 -45.49
C ASP A 28 3.54 10.86 -45.42
N ASN A 29 4.10 11.45 -44.34
CA ASN A 29 5.53 11.68 -44.20
C ASN A 29 6.06 11.27 -42.81
N GLU A 30 6.34 9.96 -42.68
CA GLU A 30 6.73 9.28 -41.43
C GLU A 30 7.89 9.94 -40.67
N LYS A 31 8.90 10.49 -41.38
CA LYS A 31 10.06 11.14 -40.75
C LYS A 31 9.69 12.45 -40.04
N VAL A 32 8.84 13.27 -40.67
CA VAL A 32 8.40 14.57 -40.13
C VAL A 32 7.42 14.35 -38.97
N SER A 33 6.57 13.33 -39.09
CA SER A 33 5.64 12.92 -38.02
C SER A 33 6.39 12.46 -36.77
N SER A 34 7.42 11.62 -36.93
CA SER A 34 8.23 11.09 -35.82
C SER A 34 8.95 12.20 -35.05
N GLN A 35 9.50 13.20 -35.74
CA GLN A 35 10.18 14.34 -35.10
C GLN A 35 9.21 15.24 -34.32
N LYS A 36 8.02 15.51 -34.86
CA LYS A 36 6.98 16.28 -34.15
C LYS A 36 6.50 15.57 -32.89
N ILE A 37 6.34 14.24 -32.94
CA ILE A 37 5.94 13.42 -31.79
C ILE A 37 7.01 13.45 -30.69
N ILE A 38 8.29 13.28 -31.06
CA ILE A 38 9.40 13.36 -30.08
C ILE A 38 9.45 14.74 -29.42
N GLN A 39 9.28 15.81 -30.21
CA GLN A 39 9.28 17.18 -29.69
C GLN A 39 8.10 17.44 -28.73
N LEU A 40 6.93 16.86 -29.03
CA LEU A 40 5.75 16.89 -28.16
C LEU A 40 5.99 16.16 -26.84
N ILE A 41 6.61 14.98 -26.88
CA ILE A 41 6.95 14.20 -25.68
C ILE A 41 7.93 14.99 -24.80
N GLN A 42 8.97 15.58 -25.38
CA GLN A 42 9.94 16.40 -24.64
C GLN A 42 9.31 17.66 -24.03
N LEU A 43 8.43 18.34 -24.77
CA LEU A 43 7.64 19.46 -24.25
C LEU A 43 6.74 19.04 -23.09
N PHE A 44 6.21 17.82 -23.14
CA PHE A 44 5.35 17.27 -22.11
C PHE A 44 6.12 16.90 -20.85
N GLU A 45 7.25 16.19 -20.98
CA GLU A 45 8.17 15.88 -19.87
C GLU A 45 8.60 17.15 -19.14
N LYS A 46 8.95 18.20 -19.91
CA LYS A 46 9.33 19.50 -19.36
C LYS A 46 8.19 20.15 -18.57
N LYS A 47 6.97 20.18 -19.11
CA LYS A 47 5.81 20.78 -18.42
C LYS A 47 5.34 20.00 -17.21
N ILE A 48 5.45 18.67 -17.21
CA ILE A 48 5.22 17.85 -16.02
C ILE A 48 6.23 18.21 -14.93
N SER A 49 7.51 18.33 -15.31
CA SER A 49 8.59 18.68 -14.38
C SER A 49 8.45 20.07 -13.79
N GLU A 50 7.92 21.03 -14.56
CA GLU A 50 7.61 22.40 -14.11
C GLU A 50 6.31 22.50 -13.29
N SER A 51 5.44 21.49 -13.35
CA SER A 51 4.18 21.50 -12.60
C SER A 51 4.45 21.30 -11.11
N LYS A 52 3.84 22.15 -10.27
CA LYS A 52 3.95 22.12 -8.80
C LYS A 52 3.57 20.78 -8.15
N PHE A 53 2.98 19.86 -8.92
CA PHE A 53 2.63 18.52 -8.48
C PHE A 53 3.86 17.70 -8.04
N PHE A 54 5.04 17.97 -8.62
CA PHE A 54 6.31 17.32 -8.27
C PHE A 54 7.25 18.19 -7.41
N GLN A 55 6.87 19.45 -7.13
CA GLN A 55 7.66 20.35 -6.27
C GLN A 55 7.53 20.05 -4.77
N LEU A 56 6.92 18.93 -4.39
CA LEU A 56 6.78 18.52 -2.99
C LEU A 56 8.10 18.03 -2.36
N ASP A 57 9.13 17.72 -3.15
CA ASP A 57 10.25 16.89 -2.69
C ASP A 57 11.60 17.59 -2.44
N SER A 58 11.62 18.79 -1.84
CA SER A 58 12.94 19.31 -1.37
C SER A 58 12.94 20.18 -0.12
N LYS A 59 11.78 20.58 0.44
CA LYS A 59 11.74 21.44 1.63
C LYS A 59 10.66 21.15 2.67
N ASN A 60 9.81 20.15 2.47
CA ASN A 60 9.04 19.59 3.58
C ASN A 60 9.89 18.50 4.20
N GLU A 61 10.43 18.74 5.41
CA GLU A 61 10.81 17.63 6.27
C GLU A 61 9.61 16.68 6.31
N ILE A 62 9.80 15.42 5.91
CA ILE A 62 8.75 14.40 6.00
C ILE A 62 8.44 14.26 7.48
N ALA A 63 7.42 14.97 7.95
CA ALA A 63 7.03 14.99 9.34
C ALA A 63 6.22 13.72 9.63
N ARG A 64 6.56 13.04 10.72
CA ARG A 64 5.82 11.86 11.18
C ARG A 64 4.34 12.23 11.41
N ASN A 65 3.45 11.60 10.65
CA ASN A 65 2.02 11.75 10.82
C ASN A 65 1.54 10.88 11.99
N LYS A 66 1.60 11.42 13.21
CA LYS A 66 1.17 10.69 14.42
C LYS A 66 -0.33 10.46 14.40
N LEU A 67 -0.73 9.26 14.84
CA LEU A 67 -2.13 8.90 14.99
C LEU A 67 -2.76 9.62 16.20
N PRO A 68 -4.10 9.80 16.18
CA PRO A 68 -4.84 10.35 17.31
C PRO A 68 -4.85 9.39 18.50
N HIS A 69 -5.01 9.95 19.71
CA HIS A 69 -5.00 9.17 20.96
C HIS A 69 -6.10 8.09 21.00
N ARG A 70 -7.27 8.39 20.44
CA ARG A 70 -8.37 7.44 20.22
C ARG A 70 -8.52 7.19 18.73
N ARG A 71 -8.55 5.92 18.35
CA ARG A 71 -8.54 5.45 16.97
C ARG A 71 -9.25 4.11 16.86
N LYS A 72 -9.69 3.79 15.64
CA LYS A 72 -10.24 2.49 15.30
C LYS A 72 -9.12 1.51 14.94
N GLY A 73 -9.50 0.26 14.77
CA GLY A 73 -8.65 -0.85 14.39
C GLY A 73 -9.33 -2.16 14.79
N TYR A 74 -8.74 -3.28 14.40
CA TYR A 74 -9.23 -4.60 14.73
C TYR A 74 -8.18 -5.42 15.49
N THR A 75 -8.61 -6.56 16.01
CA THR A 75 -7.72 -7.56 16.60
C THR A 75 -8.00 -8.89 15.94
N GLN A 76 -7.00 -9.42 15.24
CA GLN A 76 -7.05 -10.75 14.64
C GLN A 76 -6.20 -11.71 15.48
N LYS A 77 -6.84 -12.75 15.99
CA LYS A 77 -6.17 -13.85 16.66
C LYS A 77 -6.01 -15.00 15.68
N ALA A 78 -4.81 -15.52 15.56
CA ALA A 78 -4.57 -16.75 14.80
C ALA A 78 -3.57 -17.65 15.50
N SER A 79 -3.44 -18.87 14.98
CA SER A 79 -2.42 -19.83 15.37
C SER A 79 -1.76 -20.38 14.12
N ILE A 80 -0.43 -20.28 14.04
CA ILE A 80 0.37 -20.86 12.96
C ILE A 80 1.14 -22.03 13.56
N ASN A 81 0.85 -23.27 13.14
CA ASN A 81 1.47 -24.48 13.70
C ASN A 81 1.51 -24.50 15.25
N ASN A 82 0.36 -24.23 15.88
CA ASN A 82 0.17 -24.15 17.35
C ASN A 82 0.83 -22.94 18.05
N HIS A 83 1.48 -22.03 17.33
CA HIS A 83 1.98 -20.75 17.86
C HIS A 83 0.92 -19.67 17.72
N LYS A 84 0.43 -19.15 18.87
CA LYS A 84 -0.63 -18.12 18.86
C LYS A 84 -0.02 -16.74 18.60
N VAL A 85 -0.60 -16.05 17.62
CA VAL A 85 -0.31 -14.67 17.26
C VAL A 85 -1.57 -13.81 17.40
N TYR A 86 -1.40 -12.60 17.90
CA TYR A 86 -2.42 -11.58 17.94
C TYR A 86 -1.91 -10.38 17.17
N LEU A 87 -2.55 -10.09 16.04
CA LEU A 87 -2.33 -8.88 15.26
C LEU A 87 -3.37 -7.85 15.72
N ARG A 88 -2.91 -6.65 16.06
CA ARG A 88 -3.80 -5.52 16.34
C ARG A 88 -3.43 -4.36 15.44
N THR A 89 -4.42 -3.64 14.94
CA THR A 89 -4.22 -2.49 14.07
C THR A 89 -4.64 -1.19 14.74
N GLY A 90 -4.05 -0.09 14.28
CA GLY A 90 -4.50 1.26 14.58
C GLY A 90 -4.66 2.03 13.28
N GLU A 91 -5.84 2.61 13.09
CA GLU A 91 -6.24 3.29 11.86
C GLU A 91 -6.29 4.80 12.02
N TYR A 92 -6.03 5.51 10.93
CA TYR A 92 -6.37 6.91 10.78
C TYR A 92 -7.89 7.10 10.61
N MET A 93 -8.37 8.35 10.71
CA MET A 93 -9.80 8.66 10.62
C MET A 93 -10.43 8.34 9.26
N ASN A 94 -9.62 8.23 8.21
CA ASN A 94 -10.00 7.81 6.86
C ASN A 94 -10.02 6.28 6.67
N GLY A 95 -9.73 5.49 7.72
CA GLY A 95 -9.68 4.03 7.66
C GLY A 95 -8.35 3.45 7.18
N THR A 96 -7.36 4.28 6.81
CA THR A 96 -6.05 3.74 6.39
C THR A 96 -5.28 3.24 7.61
N LEU A 97 -4.55 2.14 7.43
CA LEU A 97 -3.68 1.58 8.45
C LEU A 97 -2.55 2.56 8.82
N GLY A 98 -2.32 2.78 10.10
CA GLY A 98 -1.25 3.65 10.59
C GLY A 98 -0.29 3.01 11.59
N GLU A 99 -0.67 1.90 12.22
CA GLU A 99 0.22 1.12 13.08
C GLU A 99 -0.28 -0.31 13.26
N ILE A 100 0.65 -1.20 13.60
CA ILE A 100 0.39 -2.59 13.95
C ILE A 100 1.06 -2.95 15.27
N PHE A 101 0.46 -3.91 15.97
CA PHE A 101 1.02 -4.53 17.16
C PHE A 101 0.97 -6.05 16.99
N ILE A 102 2.02 -6.71 17.45
CA ILE A 102 2.18 -8.16 17.33
C ILE A 102 2.45 -8.72 18.72
N ASP A 103 1.51 -9.49 19.23
CA ASP A 103 1.66 -10.23 20.49
C ASP A 103 1.71 -11.72 20.23
N MET A 104 2.57 -12.41 20.98
CA MET A 104 2.79 -13.86 20.84
C MET A 104 2.87 -14.58 22.17
N HIS A 105 2.26 -15.77 22.21
CA HIS A 105 2.21 -16.62 23.39
C HIS A 105 3.19 -17.78 23.28
N LYS A 106 3.83 -18.17 24.40
CA LYS A 106 4.81 -19.28 24.50
C LYS A 106 6.11 -19.14 23.70
N GLU A 107 6.35 -18.00 23.06
CA GLU A 107 7.66 -17.70 22.46
C GLU A 107 8.71 -17.28 23.49
N GLY A 108 9.98 -17.51 23.16
CA GLY A 108 11.11 -16.98 23.93
C GLY A 108 11.08 -15.45 24.04
N ALA A 109 11.58 -14.90 25.15
CA ALA A 109 11.56 -13.45 25.40
C ALA A 109 12.26 -12.65 24.29
N ALA A 110 13.37 -13.16 23.76
CA ALA A 110 14.10 -12.52 22.66
C ALA A 110 13.24 -12.39 21.39
N PHE A 111 12.56 -13.47 20.98
CA PHE A 111 11.74 -13.47 19.78
C PHE A 111 10.53 -12.53 19.92
N ARG A 112 9.87 -12.53 21.08
CA ARG A 112 8.78 -11.59 21.37
C ARG A 112 9.23 -10.14 21.30
N SER A 113 10.38 -9.81 21.92
CA SER A 113 10.94 -8.46 21.87
C SER A 113 11.29 -8.03 20.45
N LEU A 114 11.82 -8.95 19.64
CA LEU A 114 12.11 -8.68 18.23
C LEU A 114 10.84 -8.38 17.43
N MET A 115 9.79 -9.19 17.60
CA MET A 115 8.49 -8.97 16.93
C MET A 115 7.83 -7.65 17.35
N ASN A 116 7.91 -7.30 18.64
CA ASN A 116 7.43 -6.01 19.12
C ASN A 116 8.21 -4.84 18.49
N ASN A 117 9.54 -4.91 18.44
CA ASN A 117 10.36 -3.87 17.81
C ASN A 117 10.11 -3.79 16.30
N PHE A 118 9.89 -4.92 15.64
CA PHE A 118 9.51 -4.98 14.24
C PHE A 118 8.17 -4.28 13.99
N ALA A 119 7.15 -4.56 14.81
CA ALA A 119 5.85 -3.90 14.73
C ALA A 119 5.97 -2.37 14.90
N ILE A 120 6.83 -1.92 15.83
CA ILE A 120 7.15 -0.49 16.01
C ILE A 120 7.80 0.09 14.75
N ALA A 121 8.76 -0.61 14.14
CA ALA A 121 9.44 -0.14 12.94
C ALA A 121 8.49 0.01 11.75
N VAL A 122 7.62 -0.97 11.51
CA VAL A 122 6.57 -0.91 10.46
C VAL A 122 5.61 0.24 10.72
N SER A 123 5.15 0.39 11.97
CA SER A 123 4.26 1.48 12.37
C SER A 123 4.89 2.86 12.15
N ILE A 124 6.18 3.01 12.45
CA ILE A 124 6.92 4.24 12.15
C ILE A 124 6.93 4.46 10.64
N GLY A 125 7.30 3.45 9.83
CA GLY A 125 7.34 3.58 8.37
C GLY A 125 6.00 4.02 7.78
N LEU A 126 4.89 3.39 8.18
CA LEU A 126 3.54 3.79 7.77
C LEU A 126 3.25 5.26 8.13
N GLN A 127 3.66 5.71 9.32
CA GLN A 127 3.46 7.09 9.77
C GLN A 127 4.34 8.12 9.05
N TYR A 128 5.42 7.68 8.41
CA TYR A 128 6.23 8.50 7.49
C TYR A 128 5.75 8.39 6.04
N GLY A 129 4.66 7.66 5.79
CA GLY A 129 4.03 7.58 4.47
C GLY A 129 4.56 6.45 3.58
N VAL A 130 5.30 5.48 4.14
CA VAL A 130 5.63 4.26 3.39
C VAL A 130 4.32 3.52 3.07
N PRO A 131 4.02 3.22 1.79
CA PRO A 131 2.82 2.48 1.43
C PRO A 131 2.79 1.08 2.07
N LEU A 132 1.59 0.58 2.39
CA LEU A 132 1.44 -0.76 2.96
C LEU A 132 1.90 -1.84 1.97
N GLU A 133 1.64 -1.60 0.68
CA GLU A 133 2.03 -2.43 -0.46
C GLU A 133 3.52 -2.79 -0.42
N GLU A 134 4.40 -1.82 -0.13
CA GLU A 134 5.85 -2.03 -0.05
C GLU A 134 6.22 -3.05 1.04
N PHE A 135 5.54 -2.99 2.20
CA PHE A 135 5.76 -3.97 3.26
C PHE A 135 5.17 -5.33 2.90
N VAL A 136 4.01 -5.36 2.26
CA VAL A 136 3.39 -6.61 1.79
C VAL A 136 4.31 -7.33 0.82
N GLU A 137 4.86 -6.62 -0.16
CA GLU A 137 5.80 -7.18 -1.13
C GLU A 137 7.10 -7.65 -0.47
N ALA A 138 7.62 -6.91 0.50
CA ALA A 138 8.86 -7.26 1.17
C ALA A 138 8.76 -8.49 2.08
N PHE A 139 7.62 -8.71 2.73
CA PHE A 139 7.51 -9.70 3.82
C PHE A 139 6.63 -10.90 3.51
N THR A 140 5.78 -10.85 2.49
CA THR A 140 5.03 -12.02 2.04
C THR A 140 5.97 -13.06 1.46
N PHE A 141 5.66 -14.34 1.66
CA PHE A 141 6.45 -15.51 1.25
C PHE A 141 7.83 -15.63 1.90
N THR A 142 8.16 -14.78 2.88
CA THR A 142 9.34 -14.97 3.71
C THR A 142 9.21 -16.27 4.51
N LYS A 143 10.31 -17.04 4.57
CA LYS A 143 10.32 -18.40 5.13
C LYS A 143 11.15 -18.46 6.40
N PHE A 144 10.51 -18.74 7.51
CA PHE A 144 11.15 -19.06 8.79
C PHE A 144 10.09 -19.59 9.76
N ASP A 145 10.54 -20.30 10.81
CA ASP A 145 9.64 -20.86 11.80
C ASP A 145 9.12 -19.81 12.80
N PRO A 146 7.88 -19.96 13.29
CA PRO A 146 6.91 -20.99 12.92
C PRO A 146 6.22 -20.73 11.57
N CYS A 147 6.12 -21.80 10.78
CA CYS A 147 5.38 -21.85 9.53
C CYS A 147 4.39 -23.03 9.54
N GLY A 148 3.37 -22.99 8.68
CA GLY A 148 2.43 -24.10 8.52
C GLY A 148 0.97 -23.67 8.42
N GLU A 149 0.09 -24.61 8.82
CA GLU A 149 -1.36 -24.40 8.87
C GLU A 149 -1.72 -23.23 9.79
N VAL A 150 -2.62 -22.38 9.30
CA VAL A 150 -3.17 -21.23 10.02
C VAL A 150 -4.57 -21.58 10.52
N LYS A 151 -4.83 -21.32 11.81
CA LYS A 151 -6.14 -21.51 12.45
C LYS A 151 -6.63 -20.20 13.06
N GLY A 152 -7.94 -19.97 13.01
CA GLY A 152 -8.57 -18.76 13.55
C GLY A 152 -8.62 -17.58 12.58
N ASN A 153 -8.11 -17.75 11.36
CA ASN A 153 -8.33 -16.88 10.21
C ASN A 153 -9.17 -17.67 9.19
N THR A 154 -10.21 -17.05 8.62
CA THR A 154 -11.07 -17.71 7.62
C THR A 154 -10.44 -17.70 6.24
N GLU A 155 -9.78 -16.60 5.88
CA GLU A 155 -9.23 -16.35 4.55
C GLU A 155 -7.90 -17.08 4.32
N ILE A 156 -7.00 -17.04 5.30
CA ILE A 156 -5.64 -17.57 5.16
C ILE A 156 -5.53 -18.92 5.86
N LYS A 157 -5.28 -19.99 5.09
CA LYS A 157 -5.18 -21.36 5.61
C LYS A 157 -3.74 -21.84 5.84
N PHE A 158 -2.75 -21.18 5.23
CA PHE A 158 -1.34 -21.55 5.34
C PHE A 158 -0.43 -20.33 5.27
N SER A 159 0.65 -20.34 6.05
CA SER A 159 1.72 -19.33 5.94
C SER A 159 3.11 -19.95 5.99
N THR A 160 4.06 -19.30 5.33
CA THR A 160 5.48 -19.70 5.33
C THR A 160 6.27 -19.10 6.48
N SER A 161 5.65 -18.19 7.24
CA SER A 161 6.16 -17.64 8.50
C SER A 161 5.05 -16.83 9.19
N ILE A 162 5.34 -16.28 10.38
CA ILE A 162 4.45 -15.32 11.05
C ILE A 162 4.36 -14.00 10.29
N LEU A 163 5.48 -13.51 9.75
CA LEU A 163 5.46 -12.25 9.00
C LEU A 163 4.70 -12.42 7.69
N ASP A 164 4.89 -13.54 6.98
CA ASP A 164 4.08 -13.88 5.80
C ASP A 164 2.58 -13.86 6.13
N TYR A 165 2.16 -14.50 7.24
CA TYR A 165 0.77 -14.47 7.69
C TYR A 165 0.27 -13.04 7.96
N ILE A 166 1.03 -12.26 8.72
CA ILE A 166 0.63 -10.89 9.12
C ILE A 166 0.44 -10.01 7.88
N PHE A 167 1.37 -10.06 6.92
CA PHE A 167 1.29 -9.20 5.75
C PHE A 167 0.24 -9.67 4.73
N LYS A 168 -0.04 -10.97 4.62
CA LYS A 168 -1.23 -11.46 3.90
C LYS A 168 -2.52 -10.94 4.51
N GLU A 169 -2.64 -11.01 5.84
CA GLU A 169 -3.82 -10.54 6.58
C GLU A 169 -4.03 -9.04 6.37
N LEU A 170 -2.97 -8.23 6.48
CA LEU A 170 -3.04 -6.79 6.21
C LEU A 170 -3.36 -6.49 4.74
N ALA A 171 -2.83 -7.27 3.80
CA ALA A 171 -3.09 -7.09 2.38
C ALA A 171 -4.56 -7.39 2.03
N ILE A 172 -5.14 -8.44 2.58
CA ILE A 172 -6.56 -8.75 2.40
C ILE A 172 -7.41 -7.64 3.02
N SER A 173 -7.16 -7.32 4.29
CA SER A 173 -8.00 -6.40 5.07
C SER A 173 -7.94 -4.93 4.64
N TYR A 174 -6.80 -4.45 4.12
CA TYR A 174 -6.64 -3.04 3.74
C TYR A 174 -6.46 -2.79 2.23
N LEU A 175 -5.98 -3.78 1.48
CA LEU A 175 -5.66 -3.62 0.06
C LEU A 175 -6.60 -4.41 -0.87
N GLY A 176 -7.51 -5.23 -0.32
CA GLY A 176 -8.40 -6.08 -1.11
C GLY A 176 -7.66 -7.13 -1.95
N ARG A 177 -6.49 -7.60 -1.46
CA ARG A 177 -5.67 -8.61 -2.12
C ARG A 177 -6.21 -10.02 -1.89
N ASP A 178 -7.34 -10.32 -2.52
CA ASP A 178 -8.01 -11.63 -2.47
C ASP A 178 -7.13 -12.77 -2.97
N ASP A 179 -6.07 -12.49 -3.74
CA ASP A 179 -5.11 -13.48 -4.23
C ASP A 179 -4.31 -14.18 -3.10
N PHE A 180 -4.28 -13.58 -1.91
CA PHE A 180 -3.75 -14.23 -0.72
C PHE A 180 -4.78 -15.06 0.06
N SER A 181 -6.07 -14.90 -0.27
CA SER A 181 -7.14 -15.68 0.35
C SER A 181 -7.24 -17.07 -0.30
N ASN A 182 -7.50 -18.07 0.54
CA ASN A 182 -7.81 -19.44 0.15
C ASN A 182 -9.32 -19.72 0.24
N PHE A 183 -10.12 -18.66 0.16
CA PHE A 183 -11.56 -18.69 0.30
C PHE A 183 -12.25 -18.61 -1.07
N GLU A 184 -13.28 -19.42 -1.29
CA GLU A 184 -14.14 -19.28 -2.47
C GLU A 184 -15.19 -18.21 -2.15
N LYS A 185 -15.45 -17.29 -3.09
CA LYS A 185 -16.24 -16.04 -2.90
C LYS A 185 -17.70 -16.21 -2.42
N ASP A 186 -18.15 -17.43 -2.14
CA ASP A 186 -19.55 -17.71 -1.77
C ASP A 186 -19.86 -17.61 -0.27
N ASP A 187 -18.86 -17.61 0.61
CA ASP A 187 -19.07 -17.64 2.07
C ASP A 187 -18.74 -16.27 2.73
N SER A 188 -19.24 -15.15 2.19
CA SER A 188 -18.91 -13.81 2.69
C SER A 188 -19.29 -13.62 4.16
N THR A 189 -18.33 -13.76 5.08
CA THR A 189 -18.44 -13.21 6.43
C THR A 189 -18.19 -11.71 6.38
N GLU A 190 -19.26 -10.96 6.13
CA GLU A 190 -19.30 -9.55 6.54
C GLU A 190 -18.91 -9.48 8.02
N LEU A 191 -17.96 -8.60 8.35
CA LEU A 191 -17.75 -8.16 9.72
C LEU A 191 -19.07 -7.57 10.20
N LEU A 192 -19.87 -8.39 10.90
CA LEU A 192 -21.13 -7.95 11.45
C LEU A 192 -20.88 -6.74 12.37
N PRO A 193 -21.73 -5.70 12.26
CA PRO A 193 -21.56 -4.42 12.95
C PRO A 193 -21.50 -4.55 14.48
#